data_AF-A0AAN7VJA7-F1
#
_entry.id   AF-A0AAN7VJA7-F1
#
_cell.length_a   1.000
_cell.length_b   1.000
_cell.length_c   1.000
_cell.angle_alpha   90.00
_cell.angle_beta   90.00
_cell.angle_gamma   90.00
#
_symmetry.space_group_name_H-M   'P 1'
#
loop_
_entity.id
_entity.type
_entity.pdbx_description
1 polymer ?
#
loop_
_entity_poly.entity_id
_entity_poly.type
_entity_poly.pdbx_seq_one_letter_code
_entity_poly.pdbx_strand_id
1 'polypeptide(L)'
;MNNLSIFESPKAGEVTLCEVDGRIHSMNYEYANISAFTNSTETHPQIHITPHMLHPKSDEGKSVFVDVDEPFLKRLIQAYYEHGLMEMLNTAEQFGPPFVTKIASSILVVLNGVNTLRRKLSSATVENDLTLISNISQTRLWVQSFIRCIAWHDYDIKIAIATCDDAVRVYSHNSNIIPILKSKQQQNITCLAWRPFSNSEIAVGCENGIFVWNIDQTSMITRPSINNANILRRINHAPVVSIAWSAGGDILASAAAKDSTILIWHVERNETSSLTIPTGHGNCIVKWSPKGNKLFSATTGRVFRVWDCQTWTPERWNVLTGRVQACCWSPNGNILLFVSNTEPIIYALSFMQLELVFASASENSSSLATPLYDLSKGDIDGAVIGGIVQNMEWDPTNNNVAVLFQDTNYVAIFKVTVNPTLKLTPCCLVAGIADERPVCIAFQGNFQPGACLSIGWSSGRVQHFPIVQAETNASSSFNRNVYNNSS
;
A
#
# COMPACT_ATOMS: atom_id res chain seq x y z
N MET A 1 16.93 -23.82 -12.11
CA MET A 1 16.60 -22.65 -11.27
C MET A 1 16.83 -23.05 -9.82
N ASN A 2 17.24 -22.11 -8.97
CA ASN A 2 17.36 -22.37 -7.54
C ASN A 2 15.96 -22.55 -6.93
N ASN A 3 15.84 -23.40 -5.91
CA ASN A 3 14.60 -23.71 -5.20
C ASN A 3 14.67 -23.13 -3.77
N LEU A 4 13.51 -22.90 -3.15
CA LEU A 4 13.34 -22.39 -1.80
C LEU A 4 13.98 -23.25 -0.71
N SER A 5 14.34 -24.52 -0.98
CA SER A 5 14.97 -25.44 -0.01
C SER A 5 16.33 -24.99 0.54
N ILE A 6 16.86 -23.84 0.09
CA ILE A 6 18.13 -23.25 0.53
C ILE A 6 17.93 -22.32 1.74
N PHE A 7 16.70 -21.88 2.03
CA PHE A 7 16.44 -21.05 3.21
C PHE A 7 16.74 -21.81 4.50
N GLU A 8 17.32 -21.11 5.48
CA GLU A 8 17.40 -21.61 6.85
C GLU A 8 16.00 -21.72 7.45
N SER A 9 15.74 -22.80 8.18
CA SER A 9 14.46 -23.01 8.84
C SER A 9 14.25 -22.00 9.96
N PRO A 10 13.07 -21.35 10.02
CA PRO A 10 12.73 -20.48 11.14
C PRO A 10 12.59 -21.33 12.41
N LYS A 11 13.12 -20.83 13.52
CA LYS A 11 13.02 -21.52 14.81
C LYS A 11 11.56 -21.56 15.28
N ALA A 12 11.10 -22.74 15.65
CA ALA A 12 9.70 -22.94 16.05
C ALA A 12 9.33 -22.10 17.28
N GLY A 13 8.26 -21.31 17.18
CA GLY A 13 7.75 -20.47 18.27
C GLY A 13 8.53 -19.18 18.52
N GLU A 14 9.55 -18.88 17.72
CA GLU A 14 10.29 -17.62 17.81
C GLU A 14 9.83 -16.62 16.73
N VAL A 15 9.87 -15.33 17.08
CA VAL A 15 9.64 -14.21 16.16
C VAL A 15 10.99 -13.77 15.61
N THR A 16 11.08 -13.58 14.30
CA THR A 16 12.29 -13.06 13.66
C THR A 16 12.35 -11.55 13.84
N LEU A 17 13.39 -11.03 14.49
CA LEU A 17 13.45 -9.64 14.94
C LEU A 17 14.25 -8.73 14.00
N CYS A 18 15.47 -9.13 13.65
CA CYS A 18 16.36 -8.34 12.80
C CYS A 18 17.42 -9.21 12.12
N GLU A 19 18.03 -8.67 11.08
CA GLU A 19 19.28 -9.18 10.49
C GLU A 19 20.41 -8.20 10.83
N VAL A 20 21.46 -8.70 11.48
CA VAL A 20 22.67 -7.94 11.81
C VAL A 20 23.89 -8.70 11.31
N ASP A 21 24.72 -8.08 10.48
CA ASP A 21 25.93 -8.69 9.90
C ASP A 21 25.68 -10.02 9.16
N GLY A 22 24.52 -10.15 8.51
CA GLY A 22 24.13 -11.38 7.83
C GLY A 22 23.71 -12.52 8.78
N ARG A 23 23.56 -12.25 10.08
CA ARG A 23 23.02 -13.19 11.06
C ARG A 23 21.59 -12.81 11.42
N ILE A 24 20.73 -13.82 11.44
CA ILE A 24 19.32 -13.66 11.78
C ILE A 24 19.15 -13.80 13.29
N HIS A 25 18.54 -12.81 13.92
CA HIS A 25 18.21 -12.84 15.33
C HIS A 25 16.71 -13.12 15.51
N SER A 26 16.40 -14.23 16.18
CA SER A 26 15.05 -14.64 16.53
C SER A 26 14.96 -14.90 18.03
N MET A 27 13.82 -14.56 18.64
CA MET A 27 13.56 -14.77 20.07
C MET A 27 12.08 -15.09 20.29
N ASN A 28 11.76 -15.72 21.42
CA ASN A 28 10.37 -15.86 21.85
C ASN A 28 9.77 -14.46 22.09
N TYR A 29 8.53 -14.26 21.66
CA TYR A 29 7.83 -12.99 21.70
C TYR A 29 7.80 -12.35 23.11
N GLU A 30 7.62 -13.14 24.16
CA GLU A 30 7.56 -12.64 25.55
C GLU A 30 8.86 -11.94 25.99
N TYR A 31 9.99 -12.32 25.39
CA TYR A 31 11.31 -11.77 25.67
C TYR A 31 11.87 -10.99 24.48
N ALA A 32 11.05 -10.73 23.46
CA ALA A 32 11.48 -10.10 22.23
C ALA A 32 11.86 -8.64 22.50
N ASN A 33 13.15 -8.35 22.47
CA ASN A 33 13.67 -7.00 22.55
C ASN A 33 14.67 -6.73 21.43
N ILE A 34 14.27 -5.90 20.47
CA ILE A 34 15.13 -5.54 19.32
C ILE A 34 16.36 -4.76 19.79
N SER A 35 16.24 -3.93 20.84
CA SER A 35 17.36 -3.13 21.36
C SER A 35 18.48 -3.97 21.98
N ALA A 36 18.24 -5.26 22.24
CA ALA A 36 19.30 -6.18 22.61
C ALA A 36 20.31 -6.44 21.47
N PHE A 37 19.90 -6.19 20.21
CA PHE A 37 20.71 -6.44 19.01
C PHE A 37 21.02 -5.16 18.25
N THR A 38 20.05 -4.26 18.11
CA THR A 38 20.20 -2.99 17.38
C THR A 38 19.28 -1.91 17.92
N ASN A 39 19.80 -0.68 18.00
CA ASN A 39 19.03 0.52 18.35
C ASN A 39 18.49 1.26 17.11
N SER A 40 18.69 0.73 15.89
CA SER A 40 18.32 1.42 14.65
C SER A 40 16.82 1.70 14.52
N THR A 41 15.96 0.98 15.25
CA THR A 41 14.50 1.17 15.23
C THR A 41 13.94 1.79 16.51
N GLU A 42 14.79 2.38 17.37
CA GLU A 42 14.34 2.97 18.64
C GLU A 42 13.40 4.17 18.43
N THR A 43 13.61 4.94 17.34
CA THR A 43 12.79 6.10 16.98
C THR A 43 11.52 5.74 16.23
N HIS A 44 11.33 4.46 15.88
CA HIS A 44 10.17 4.03 15.08
C HIS A 44 8.92 3.88 15.95
N PRO A 45 7.75 4.32 15.45
CA PRO A 45 6.52 4.22 16.20
C PRO A 45 6.12 2.76 16.41
N GLN A 46 5.77 2.41 17.65
CA GLN A 46 5.19 1.10 17.95
C GLN A 46 3.69 1.12 17.62
N ILE A 47 3.27 0.30 16.65
CA ILE A 47 1.92 0.35 16.10
C ILE A 47 1.21 -0.99 16.30
N HIS A 48 0.07 -0.92 17.00
CA HIS A 48 -0.84 -2.04 17.14
C HIS A 48 -2.29 -1.55 17.03
N ILE A 49 -2.95 -1.89 15.93
CA ILE A 49 -4.33 -1.50 15.64
C ILE A 49 -5.24 -2.58 16.21
N THR A 50 -5.91 -2.25 17.31
CA THR A 50 -6.90 -3.14 17.93
C THR A 50 -8.30 -2.88 17.37
N PRO A 51 -9.23 -3.86 17.45
CA PRO A 51 -10.60 -3.68 17.01
C PRO A 51 -11.31 -2.48 17.64
N HIS A 52 -11.00 -2.13 18.90
CA HIS A 52 -11.57 -0.98 19.59
C HIS A 52 -11.16 0.38 19.00
N MET A 53 -10.03 0.44 18.30
CA MET A 53 -9.58 1.66 17.62
C MET A 53 -10.32 1.90 16.29
N LEU A 54 -10.98 0.88 15.76
CA LEU A 54 -11.71 0.93 14.50
C LEU A 54 -13.11 1.48 14.73
N HIS A 55 -13.52 2.44 13.90
CA HIS A 55 -14.89 2.92 13.97
C HIS A 55 -15.87 1.87 13.43
N PRO A 56 -16.93 1.51 14.19
CA PRO A 56 -17.94 0.59 13.70
C PRO A 56 -18.59 1.16 12.44
N LYS A 57 -18.84 0.29 11.46
CA LYS A 57 -19.53 0.66 10.21
C LYS A 57 -21.06 0.80 10.39
N SER A 58 -21.62 0.39 11.53
CA SER A 58 -23.06 0.41 11.83
C SER A 58 -23.47 1.50 12.85
N ASP A 59 -24.69 2.04 12.67
CA ASP A 59 -25.38 3.07 13.48
C ASP A 59 -25.71 2.66 14.94
N GLU A 60 -25.11 1.60 15.47
CA GLU A 60 -25.47 1.01 16.78
C GLU A 60 -25.26 1.96 17.97
N GLY A 61 -24.44 3.01 17.81
CA GLY A 61 -24.21 4.04 18.83
C GLY A 61 -25.33 5.07 19.00
N LYS A 62 -26.35 5.11 18.11
CA LYS A 62 -27.43 6.12 18.20
C LYS A 62 -28.44 5.87 19.33
N SER A 63 -28.47 4.67 19.92
CA SER A 63 -29.48 4.26 20.91
C SER A 63 -29.26 4.80 22.34
N VAL A 64 -28.22 5.60 22.58
CA VAL A 64 -27.76 5.98 23.93
C VAL A 64 -28.21 7.39 24.36
N PHE A 65 -28.80 8.18 23.47
CA PHE A 65 -29.19 9.56 23.78
C PHE A 65 -30.60 9.63 24.38
N VAL A 66 -30.74 10.43 25.44
CA VAL A 66 -32.02 10.72 26.11
C VAL A 66 -32.74 11.80 25.32
N ASP A 67 -34.00 11.54 24.96
CA ASP A 67 -34.84 12.50 24.24
C ASP A 67 -35.10 13.75 25.08
N VAL A 68 -34.70 14.92 24.55
CA VAL A 68 -35.05 16.24 25.10
C VAL A 68 -36.24 16.79 24.31
N ASP A 69 -37.27 17.28 25.01
CA ASP A 69 -38.44 17.90 24.40
C ASP A 69 -38.05 19.22 23.71
N GLU A 70 -37.96 19.16 22.38
CA GLU A 70 -37.66 20.32 21.54
C GLU A 70 -38.86 20.65 20.64
N PRO A 71 -39.09 21.94 20.34
CA PRO A 71 -40.16 22.35 19.45
C PRO A 71 -39.96 21.76 18.04
N PHE A 72 -41.05 21.27 17.44
CA PHE A 72 -41.06 20.52 16.19
C PHE A 72 -40.25 21.14 15.04
N LEU A 73 -40.37 22.46 14.84
CA LEU A 73 -39.67 23.17 13.76
C LEU A 73 -38.15 23.21 13.99
N LYS A 74 -37.71 23.30 15.25
CA LYS A 74 -36.29 23.25 15.61
C LYS A 74 -35.74 21.85 15.35
N ARG A 75 -36.48 20.80 15.73
CA ARG A 75 -36.12 19.39 15.43
C ARG A 75 -35.97 19.13 13.94
N LEU A 76 -36.88 19.66 13.10
CA LEU A 76 -36.79 19.50 11.64
C LEU A 76 -35.57 20.21 11.04
N ILE A 77 -35.32 21.44 11.47
CA ILE A 77 -34.19 22.23 10.99
C ILE A 77 -32.88 21.56 11.42
N GLN A 78 -32.79 21.12 12.67
CA GLN A 78 -31.61 20.41 13.17
C GLN A 78 -31.40 19.08 12.45
N ALA A 79 -32.44 18.25 12.29
CA ALA A 79 -32.36 17.01 11.53
C ALA A 79 -31.91 17.24 10.08
N TYR A 80 -32.37 18.33 9.45
CA TYR A 80 -31.93 18.71 8.11
C TYR A 80 -30.45 19.10 8.07
N TYR A 81 -29.98 19.92 9.02
CA TYR A 81 -28.60 20.38 9.04
C TYR A 81 -27.61 19.29 9.47
N GLU A 82 -27.97 18.41 10.39
CA GLU A 82 -27.09 17.35 10.90
C GLU A 82 -27.06 16.12 9.98
N HIS A 83 -28.21 15.76 9.42
CA HIS A 83 -28.40 14.47 8.77
C HIS A 83 -29.02 14.53 7.38
N GLY A 84 -29.44 15.72 6.94
CA GLY A 84 -29.99 15.95 5.60
C GLY A 84 -31.49 15.64 5.49
N LEU A 85 -31.97 15.67 4.25
CA LEU A 85 -33.39 15.67 3.93
C LEU A 85 -34.13 14.37 4.32
N MET A 86 -33.46 13.21 4.32
CA MET A 86 -34.09 11.93 4.66
C MET A 86 -34.47 11.85 6.15
N GLU A 87 -33.56 12.26 7.04
CA GLU A 87 -33.78 12.20 8.48
C GLU A 87 -34.76 13.29 8.93
N MET A 88 -34.76 14.44 8.24
CA MET A 88 -35.79 15.49 8.36
C MET A 88 -37.19 14.98 7.99
N LEU A 89 -37.34 14.22 6.90
CA LEU A 89 -38.63 13.65 6.53
C LEU A 89 -39.10 12.56 7.51
N ASN A 90 -38.20 11.73 8.02
CA ASN A 90 -38.52 10.73 9.04
C ASN A 90 -38.96 11.39 10.36
N THR A 91 -38.30 12.46 10.79
CA THR A 91 -38.73 13.24 11.97
C THR A 91 -40.06 13.96 11.72
N ALA A 92 -40.33 14.41 10.48
CA ALA A 92 -41.62 14.98 10.08
C ALA A 92 -42.77 13.97 10.12
N GLU A 93 -42.51 12.70 9.76
CA GLU A 93 -43.49 11.62 9.81
C GLU A 93 -43.84 11.19 11.25
N GLN A 94 -42.84 11.15 12.14
CA GLN A 94 -43.02 10.68 13.52
C GLN A 94 -43.62 11.74 14.46
N PHE A 95 -43.20 13.00 14.35
CA PHE A 95 -43.55 14.04 15.33
C PHE A 95 -44.37 15.20 14.74
N GLY A 96 -44.76 15.11 13.47
CA GLY A 96 -45.44 16.19 12.76
C GLY A 96 -46.96 16.25 12.94
N PRO A 97 -47.58 17.40 12.62
CA PRO A 97 -49.03 17.53 12.52
C PRO A 97 -49.59 16.68 11.34
N PRO A 98 -50.86 16.27 11.38
CA PRO A 98 -51.42 15.22 10.51
C PRO A 98 -51.38 15.52 9.00
N PHE A 99 -51.31 16.79 8.62
CA PHE A 99 -51.11 17.19 7.22
C PHE A 99 -49.66 16.99 6.75
N VAL A 100 -48.69 17.32 7.61
CA VAL A 100 -47.26 17.22 7.31
C VAL A 100 -46.82 15.75 7.30
N THR A 101 -47.35 14.92 8.21
CA THR A 101 -47.04 13.49 8.24
C THR A 101 -47.46 12.78 6.95
N LYS A 102 -48.63 13.11 6.40
CA LYS A 102 -49.15 12.51 5.15
C LYS A 102 -48.34 12.90 3.91
N ILE A 103 -47.80 14.12 3.90
CA ILE A 103 -46.89 14.59 2.85
C ILE A 103 -45.53 13.93 3.00
N ALA A 104 -44.98 13.92 4.23
CA ALA A 104 -43.70 13.29 4.53
C ALA A 104 -43.71 11.80 4.19
N SER A 105 -44.77 11.07 4.55
CA SER A 105 -44.92 9.64 4.26
C SER A 105 -45.00 9.38 2.75
N SER A 106 -45.71 10.21 2.00
CA SER A 106 -45.81 10.08 0.53
C SER A 106 -44.45 10.31 -0.14
N ILE A 107 -43.72 11.33 0.30
CA ILE A 107 -42.37 11.63 -0.19
C ILE A 107 -41.38 10.53 0.20
N LEU A 108 -41.47 10.00 1.43
CA LEU A 108 -40.64 8.90 1.92
C LEU A 108 -40.88 7.62 1.12
N VAL A 109 -42.12 7.28 0.76
CA VAL A 109 -42.40 6.10 -0.09
C VAL A 109 -41.74 6.25 -1.46
N VAL A 110 -41.81 7.43 -2.08
CA VAL A 110 -41.17 7.69 -3.38
C VAL A 110 -39.64 7.65 -3.25
N LEU A 111 -39.07 8.34 -2.26
CA LEU A 111 -37.62 8.38 -2.05
C LEU A 111 -37.08 7.00 -1.64
N ASN A 112 -37.80 6.25 -0.80
CA ASN A 112 -37.45 4.88 -0.47
C ASN A 112 -37.58 3.98 -1.69
N GLY A 113 -38.61 4.12 -2.53
CA GLY A 113 -38.72 3.38 -3.79
C GLY A 113 -37.52 3.61 -4.71
N VAL A 114 -37.17 4.88 -4.95
CA VAL A 114 -36.00 5.27 -5.75
C VAL A 114 -34.70 4.79 -5.11
N ASN A 115 -34.54 4.93 -3.79
CA ASN A 115 -33.37 4.47 -3.06
C ASN A 115 -33.27 2.94 -3.04
N THR A 116 -34.38 2.21 -2.99
CA THR A 116 -34.37 0.74 -3.02
C THR A 116 -34.00 0.25 -4.42
N LEU A 117 -34.47 0.92 -5.46
CA LEU A 117 -34.11 0.63 -6.85
C LEU A 117 -32.64 0.97 -7.13
N ARG A 118 -32.19 2.14 -6.66
CA ARG A 118 -30.78 2.56 -6.68
C ARG A 118 -29.91 1.61 -5.87
N ARG A 119 -30.36 1.17 -4.69
CA ARG A 119 -29.65 0.22 -3.82
C ARG A 119 -29.58 -1.17 -4.44
N LYS A 120 -30.62 -1.64 -5.13
CA LYS A 120 -30.56 -2.91 -5.87
C LYS A 120 -29.60 -2.85 -7.06
N LEU A 121 -29.62 -1.74 -7.81
CA LEU A 121 -28.63 -1.50 -8.86
C LEU A 121 -27.22 -1.36 -8.28
N SER A 122 -27.07 -0.65 -7.15
CA SER A 122 -25.77 -0.39 -6.54
C SER A 122 -25.23 -1.55 -5.72
N SER A 123 -26.07 -2.39 -5.11
CA SER A 123 -25.62 -3.57 -4.34
C SER A 123 -25.02 -4.60 -5.29
N ALA A 124 -25.65 -4.80 -6.45
CA ALA A 124 -25.11 -5.64 -7.51
C ALA A 124 -23.78 -5.09 -8.06
N THR A 125 -23.58 -3.77 -8.12
CA THR A 125 -22.29 -3.20 -8.54
C THR A 125 -21.26 -3.24 -7.42
N VAL A 126 -21.64 -2.97 -6.17
CA VAL A 126 -20.75 -2.90 -4.98
C VAL A 126 -20.24 -4.29 -4.58
N GLU A 127 -21.06 -5.33 -4.59
CA GLU A 127 -20.59 -6.72 -4.35
C GLU A 127 -19.57 -7.13 -5.42
N ASN A 128 -19.80 -6.72 -6.67
CA ASN A 128 -18.84 -6.92 -7.75
C ASN A 128 -17.57 -6.07 -7.55
N ASP A 129 -17.66 -4.84 -7.04
CA ASP A 129 -16.50 -3.98 -6.81
C ASP A 129 -15.61 -4.46 -5.66
N LEU A 130 -16.20 -4.88 -4.55
CA LEU A 130 -15.45 -5.43 -3.42
C LEU A 130 -14.68 -6.71 -3.78
N THR A 131 -15.32 -7.61 -4.53
CA THR A 131 -14.68 -8.86 -4.99
C THR A 131 -13.59 -8.58 -6.04
N LEU A 132 -13.78 -7.57 -6.90
CA LEU A 132 -12.73 -7.13 -7.83
C LEU A 132 -11.54 -6.51 -7.08
N ILE A 133 -11.79 -5.64 -6.11
CA ILE A 133 -10.74 -5.02 -5.29
C ILE A 133 -9.97 -6.09 -4.52
N SER A 134 -10.67 -7.02 -3.86
CA SER A 134 -10.00 -8.08 -3.09
C SER A 134 -9.10 -8.95 -3.97
N ASN A 135 -9.55 -9.25 -5.19
CA ASN A 135 -8.79 -10.06 -6.14
C ASN A 135 -7.56 -9.35 -6.70
N ILE A 136 -7.58 -8.01 -6.79
CA ILE A 136 -6.49 -7.19 -7.37
C ILE A 136 -5.52 -6.68 -6.30
N SER A 137 -5.99 -6.50 -5.07
CA SER A 137 -5.22 -5.90 -3.99
C SER A 137 -3.86 -6.59 -3.79
N GLN A 138 -2.84 -5.79 -3.47
CA GLN A 138 -1.51 -6.27 -3.07
C GLN A 138 -1.51 -6.79 -1.62
N THR A 139 -2.60 -6.57 -0.90
CA THR A 139 -2.74 -6.90 0.52
C THR A 139 -3.42 -8.25 0.66
N ARG A 140 -2.85 -9.13 1.47
CA ARG A 140 -3.41 -10.46 1.71
C ARG A 140 -4.75 -10.35 2.44
N LEU A 141 -5.75 -11.12 1.99
CA LEU A 141 -7.08 -11.19 2.61
C LEU A 141 -7.70 -9.81 2.88
N TRP A 142 -7.59 -8.88 1.92
CA TRP A 142 -7.94 -7.47 2.07
C TRP A 142 -9.29 -7.17 2.75
N VAL A 143 -10.31 -8.03 2.56
CA VAL A 143 -11.64 -7.86 3.17
C VAL A 143 -11.61 -8.08 4.70
N GLN A 144 -10.83 -9.05 5.17
CA GLN A 144 -10.77 -9.45 6.59
C GLN A 144 -9.66 -8.73 7.36
N SER A 145 -8.64 -8.25 6.65
CA SER A 145 -7.46 -7.63 7.23
C SER A 145 -7.77 -6.27 7.88
N PHE A 146 -7.28 -6.06 9.11
CA PHE A 146 -7.38 -4.77 9.80
C PHE A 146 -6.58 -3.68 9.07
N ILE A 147 -5.39 -4.04 8.59
CA ILE A 147 -4.51 -3.17 7.81
C ILE A 147 -4.73 -3.46 6.33
N ARG A 148 -5.03 -2.41 5.57
CA ARG A 148 -5.21 -2.49 4.12
C ARG A 148 -3.96 -2.07 3.36
N CYS A 149 -3.25 -1.04 3.78
CA CYS A 149 -2.04 -0.57 3.12
C CYS A 149 -1.12 0.10 4.12
N ILE A 150 0.19 0.06 3.85
CA ILE A 150 1.21 0.79 4.58
C ILE A 150 2.03 1.57 3.55
N ALA A 151 2.35 2.83 3.86
CA ALA A 151 3.24 3.64 3.04
C ALA A 151 4.17 4.47 3.93
N TRP A 152 5.47 4.32 3.71
CA TRP A 152 6.49 5.17 4.32
C TRP A 152 6.63 6.47 3.56
N HIS A 153 6.87 7.54 4.30
CA HIS A 153 7.34 8.78 3.73
C HIS A 153 8.81 8.63 3.31
N ASP A 154 9.20 9.26 2.20
CA ASP A 154 10.52 9.06 1.60
C ASP A 154 11.67 9.60 2.47
N TYR A 155 11.46 10.75 3.14
CA TYR A 155 12.53 11.46 3.87
C TYR A 155 12.42 11.45 5.40
N ASP A 156 11.24 11.71 5.96
CA ASP A 156 10.98 11.70 7.41
C ASP A 156 10.51 10.31 7.90
N ILE A 157 10.72 10.02 9.19
CA ILE A 157 10.21 8.81 9.86
C ILE A 157 8.71 9.03 10.13
N LYS A 158 7.93 8.88 9.05
CA LYS A 158 6.46 8.89 9.05
C LYS A 158 5.93 7.70 8.28
N ILE A 159 4.91 7.07 8.84
CA ILE A 159 4.25 5.91 8.23
C ILE A 159 2.74 6.15 8.22
N ALA A 160 2.14 6.01 7.04
CA ALA A 160 0.70 6.06 6.87
C ALA A 160 0.15 4.65 6.79
N ILE A 161 -0.92 4.39 7.53
CA ILE A 161 -1.57 3.09 7.59
C ILE A 161 -3.05 3.26 7.26
N ALA A 162 -3.48 2.63 6.17
CA ALA A 162 -4.89 2.52 5.82
C ALA A 162 -5.49 1.31 6.54
N THR A 163 -6.65 1.51 7.16
CA THR A 163 -7.36 0.49 7.93
C THR A 163 -8.72 0.15 7.32
N CYS A 164 -9.30 -0.97 7.76
CA CYS A 164 -10.59 -1.44 7.24
C CYS A 164 -11.79 -0.53 7.54
N ASP A 165 -11.66 0.40 8.48
CA ASP A 165 -12.64 1.46 8.82
C ASP A 165 -12.59 2.68 7.89
N ASP A 166 -11.87 2.58 6.77
CA ASP A 166 -11.69 3.60 5.74
C ASP A 166 -11.01 4.88 6.23
N ALA A 167 -10.27 4.79 7.34
CA ALA A 167 -9.39 5.84 7.81
C ALA A 167 -7.93 5.57 7.40
N VAL A 168 -7.16 6.64 7.25
CA VAL A 168 -5.70 6.58 7.18
C VAL A 168 -5.14 7.20 8.46
N ARG A 169 -4.36 6.43 9.21
CA ARG A 169 -3.68 6.89 10.43
C ARG A 169 -2.22 7.15 10.12
N VAL A 170 -1.73 8.33 10.45
CA VAL A 170 -0.32 8.70 10.21
C VAL A 170 0.41 8.72 11.53
N TYR A 171 1.48 7.92 11.63
CA TYR A 171 2.36 7.86 12.79
C TYR A 171 3.68 8.55 12.43
N SER A 172 4.25 9.27 13.38
CA SER A 172 5.54 9.95 13.20
C SER A 172 6.35 9.85 14.48
N HIS A 173 7.68 9.82 14.36
CA HIS A 173 8.59 9.63 15.50
C HIS A 173 8.47 10.73 16.58
N ASN A 174 8.33 12.01 16.16
CA ASN A 174 8.33 13.16 17.07
C ASN A 174 6.95 13.60 17.57
N SER A 175 5.87 12.94 17.15
CA SER A 175 4.51 13.40 17.47
C SER A 175 3.68 12.31 18.15
N ASN A 176 3.20 12.62 19.35
CA ASN A 176 2.21 11.78 20.03
C ASN A 176 0.80 11.89 19.42
N ILE A 177 0.58 12.86 18.53
CA ILE A 177 -0.66 13.04 17.82
C ILE A 177 -0.66 12.13 16.60
N ILE A 178 -1.74 11.38 16.42
CA ILE A 178 -1.95 10.51 15.26
C ILE A 178 -3.06 11.14 14.41
N PRO A 179 -2.73 11.83 13.31
CA PRO A 179 -3.73 12.34 12.37
C PRO A 179 -4.52 11.18 11.76
N ILE A 180 -5.84 11.29 11.80
CA ILE A 180 -6.80 10.34 11.24
C ILE A 180 -7.51 11.00 10.06
N LEU A 181 -7.10 10.63 8.84
CA LEU A 181 -7.68 11.10 7.60
C LEU A 181 -8.89 10.23 7.25
N LYS A 182 -10.09 10.79 7.39
CA LYS A 182 -11.33 10.07 7.12
C LYS A 182 -12.36 10.99 6.48
N SER A 183 -13.03 10.47 5.46
CA SER A 183 -14.14 11.13 4.77
C SER A 183 -15.25 10.14 4.47
N LYS A 184 -16.50 10.59 4.45
CA LYS A 184 -17.65 9.74 4.07
C LYS A 184 -17.52 9.21 2.63
N GLN A 185 -16.82 9.96 1.77
CA GLN A 185 -16.60 9.61 0.36
C GLN A 185 -15.38 8.71 0.14
N GLN A 186 -14.45 8.65 1.10
CA GLN A 186 -13.29 7.77 1.06
C GLN A 186 -13.73 6.38 1.54
N GLN A 187 -14.07 5.50 0.61
CA GLN A 187 -14.55 4.15 0.90
C GLN A 187 -13.67 3.12 0.19
N ASN A 188 -13.42 2.01 0.86
CA ASN A 188 -12.66 0.88 0.34
C ASN A 188 -11.28 1.30 -0.17
N ILE A 189 -10.45 1.83 0.74
CA ILE A 189 -9.06 2.22 0.46
C ILE A 189 -8.26 1.02 -0.07
N THR A 190 -7.59 1.21 -1.19
CA THR A 190 -6.84 0.14 -1.88
C THR A 190 -5.34 0.38 -1.92
N CYS A 191 -4.90 1.64 -1.91
CA CYS A 191 -3.50 2.00 -2.03
C CYS A 191 -3.22 3.39 -1.43
N LEU A 192 -1.97 3.60 -1.01
CA LEU A 192 -1.45 4.83 -0.44
C LEU A 192 -0.12 5.18 -1.12
N ALA A 193 0.13 6.47 -1.34
CA ALA A 193 1.42 6.95 -1.82
C ALA A 193 1.69 8.38 -1.33
N TRP A 194 2.81 8.56 -0.62
CA TRP A 194 3.32 9.89 -0.28
C TRP A 194 3.83 10.60 -1.53
N ARG A 195 3.63 11.91 -1.61
CA ARG A 195 4.19 12.71 -2.70
C ARG A 195 5.68 12.93 -2.44
N PRO A 196 6.58 12.53 -3.36
CA PRO A 196 8.01 12.81 -3.24
C PRO A 196 8.27 14.32 -3.14
N PHE A 197 9.31 14.69 -2.41
CA PHE A 197 9.73 16.07 -2.13
C PHE A 197 8.70 16.97 -1.41
N SER A 198 7.52 16.44 -1.06
CA SER A 198 6.54 17.09 -0.21
C SER A 198 6.51 16.42 1.15
N ASN A 199 6.52 17.21 2.22
CA ASN A 199 6.53 16.67 3.59
C ASN A 199 5.12 16.41 4.15
N SER A 200 4.08 16.87 3.46
CA SER A 200 2.72 16.93 3.99
C SER A 200 1.66 16.26 3.12
N GLU A 201 1.97 15.88 1.88
CA GLU A 201 0.95 15.39 0.95
C GLU A 201 0.96 13.87 0.80
N ILE A 202 -0.20 13.25 1.00
CA ILE A 202 -0.43 11.82 0.76
C ILE A 202 -1.63 11.61 -0.17
N ALA A 203 -1.44 10.81 -1.21
CA ALA A 203 -2.50 10.34 -2.08
C ALA A 203 -3.08 9.03 -1.55
N VAL A 204 -4.41 8.97 -1.48
CA VAL A 204 -5.20 7.83 -1.01
C VAL A 204 -6.10 7.37 -2.14
N GLY A 205 -5.83 6.18 -2.69
CA GLY A 205 -6.66 5.55 -3.71
C GLY A 205 -7.82 4.78 -3.06
N CYS A 206 -9.03 5.02 -3.53
CA CYS A 206 -10.23 4.41 -3.00
C CYS A 206 -11.26 4.13 -4.11
N GLU A 207 -12.37 3.48 -3.77
CA GLU A 207 -13.42 3.14 -4.72
C GLU A 207 -13.97 4.37 -5.47
N ASN A 208 -14.12 5.50 -4.78
CA ASN A 208 -14.75 6.69 -5.34
C ASN A 208 -13.78 7.64 -6.08
N GLY A 209 -12.47 7.36 -6.08
CA GLY A 209 -11.46 8.23 -6.67
C GLY A 209 -10.19 8.31 -5.82
N ILE A 210 -9.48 9.43 -5.92
CA ILE A 210 -8.23 9.66 -5.19
C ILE A 210 -8.40 10.89 -4.31
N PHE A 211 -7.99 10.77 -3.05
CA PHE A 211 -7.92 11.88 -2.10
C PHE A 211 -6.46 12.24 -1.88
N VAL A 212 -6.05 13.43 -2.28
CA VAL A 212 -4.72 13.97 -1.97
C VAL A 212 -4.86 14.84 -0.73
N TRP A 213 -4.49 14.28 0.42
CA TRP A 213 -4.57 14.94 1.72
C TRP A 213 -3.31 15.75 1.99
N ASN A 214 -3.47 16.98 2.46
CA ASN A 214 -2.40 17.79 3.02
C ASN A 214 -2.44 17.72 4.56
N ILE A 215 -1.34 17.25 5.14
CA ILE A 215 -1.14 17.00 6.57
C ILE A 215 -0.08 17.99 7.08
N ASP A 216 -0.53 19.06 7.70
CA ASP A 216 0.36 20.00 8.36
C ASP A 216 0.99 19.35 9.61
N GLN A 217 2.31 19.20 9.61
CA GLN A 217 3.05 18.55 10.71
C GLN A 217 3.01 19.35 12.01
N THR A 218 2.82 20.66 11.93
CA THR A 218 2.69 21.56 13.09
C THR A 218 1.27 21.58 13.64
N SER A 219 0.30 21.00 12.93
CA SER A 219 -1.08 20.99 13.34
C SER A 219 -1.28 20.01 14.50
N MET A 220 -1.86 20.49 15.59
CA MET A 220 -2.26 19.65 16.71
C MET A 220 -3.61 18.97 16.48
N ILE A 221 -4.15 19.05 15.26
CA ILE A 221 -5.48 18.53 14.92
C ILE A 221 -5.37 17.03 14.61
N THR A 222 -6.04 16.21 15.41
CA THR A 222 -6.10 14.75 15.21
C THR A 222 -6.96 14.34 14.02
N ARG A 223 -7.88 15.19 13.56
CA ARG A 223 -8.80 14.91 12.44
C ARG A 223 -8.84 16.09 11.47
N PRO A 224 -7.95 16.11 10.46
CA PRO A 224 -7.96 17.13 9.43
C PRO A 224 -9.34 17.21 8.73
N SER A 225 -9.76 18.43 8.41
CA SER A 225 -11.02 18.65 7.70
C SER A 225 -10.91 18.19 6.24
N ILE A 226 -12.02 17.79 5.62
CA ILE A 226 -12.04 17.40 4.21
C ILE A 226 -11.56 18.51 3.27
N ASN A 227 -11.62 19.78 3.70
CA ASN A 227 -11.11 20.91 2.92
C ASN A 227 -9.60 20.87 2.74
N ASN A 228 -8.89 20.07 3.55
CA ASN A 228 -7.46 19.82 3.40
C ASN A 228 -7.16 18.69 2.39
N ALA A 229 -8.18 18.16 1.71
CA ALA A 229 -8.02 17.15 0.67
C ALA A 229 -8.42 17.67 -0.70
N ASN A 230 -7.55 17.51 -1.69
CA ASN A 230 -7.92 17.65 -3.10
C ASN A 230 -8.48 16.32 -3.61
N ILE A 231 -9.68 16.34 -4.17
CA ILE A 231 -10.39 15.14 -4.64
C ILE A 231 -10.23 15.03 -6.15
N LEU A 232 -9.44 14.04 -6.59
CA LEU A 232 -9.21 13.76 -8.00
C LEU A 232 -10.16 12.64 -8.44
N ARG A 233 -11.11 12.99 -9.32
CA ARG A 233 -12.12 12.05 -9.81
C ARG A 233 -12.43 12.28 -11.29
N ARG A 234 -12.54 11.18 -12.03
CA ARG A 234 -13.06 11.16 -13.40
C ARG A 234 -14.22 10.18 -13.50
N ILE A 235 -15.19 10.49 -14.35
CA ILE A 235 -16.32 9.60 -14.63
C ILE A 235 -15.77 8.28 -15.20
N ASN A 236 -16.28 7.14 -14.71
CA ASN A 236 -15.89 5.77 -15.07
C ASN A 236 -14.47 5.33 -14.68
N HIS A 237 -13.71 6.13 -13.93
CA HIS A 237 -12.40 5.75 -13.40
C HIS A 237 -12.49 5.29 -11.93
N ALA A 238 -13.26 4.23 -11.70
CA ALA A 238 -13.55 3.67 -10.39
C ALA A 238 -13.84 2.15 -10.52
N PRO A 239 -13.44 1.31 -9.53
CA PRO A 239 -12.63 1.64 -8.36
C PRO A 239 -11.16 1.90 -8.72
N VAL A 240 -10.55 2.92 -8.12
CA VAL A 240 -9.11 3.15 -8.23
C VAL A 240 -8.40 2.09 -7.40
N VAL A 241 -7.50 1.33 -8.02
CA VAL A 241 -6.83 0.19 -7.37
C VAL A 241 -5.33 0.39 -7.23
N SER A 242 -4.73 1.27 -8.03
CA SER A 242 -3.30 1.59 -7.96
C SER A 242 -3.07 3.05 -8.27
N ILE A 243 -2.19 3.67 -7.48
CA ILE A 243 -1.70 5.03 -7.67
C ILE A 243 -0.18 5.03 -7.56
N ALA A 244 0.50 5.94 -8.27
CA ALA A 244 1.94 6.12 -8.13
C ALA A 244 2.35 7.55 -8.50
N TRP A 245 3.11 8.20 -7.63
CA TRP A 245 3.72 9.49 -7.91
C TRP A 245 4.95 9.32 -8.82
N SER A 246 5.17 10.28 -9.70
CA SER A 246 6.44 10.41 -10.42
C SER A 246 7.56 10.76 -9.44
N ALA A 247 8.80 10.44 -9.81
CA ALA A 247 9.97 10.70 -8.96
C ALA A 247 10.09 12.18 -8.56
N GLY A 248 9.69 13.11 -9.42
CA GLY A 248 9.67 14.55 -9.15
C GLY A 248 8.48 15.04 -8.30
N GLY A 249 7.46 14.21 -8.08
CA GLY A 249 6.27 14.57 -7.32
C GLY A 249 5.24 15.43 -8.07
N ASP A 250 5.50 15.87 -9.30
CA ASP A 250 4.58 16.75 -10.04
C ASP A 250 3.37 16.03 -10.65
N ILE A 251 3.51 14.72 -10.86
CA ILE A 251 2.58 13.90 -11.63
C ILE A 251 2.15 12.70 -10.79
N LEU A 252 0.84 12.48 -10.70
CA LEU A 252 0.27 11.28 -10.10
C LEU A 252 -0.35 10.43 -11.21
N ALA A 253 0.06 9.16 -11.31
CA ALA A 253 -0.58 8.19 -12.21
C ALA A 253 -1.63 7.38 -11.43
N SER A 254 -2.78 7.09 -12.05
CA SER A 254 -3.80 6.23 -11.47
C SER A 254 -4.36 5.19 -12.44
N ALA A 255 -4.70 4.03 -11.88
CA ALA A 255 -5.33 2.93 -12.58
C ALA A 255 -6.58 2.46 -11.84
N ALA A 256 -7.61 2.14 -12.64
CA ALA A 256 -8.86 1.59 -12.15
C ALA A 256 -9.14 0.23 -12.81
N ALA A 257 -9.66 -0.70 -11.99
CA ALA A 257 -9.83 -2.11 -12.38
C ALA A 257 -10.79 -2.33 -13.56
N LYS A 258 -11.70 -1.37 -13.80
CA LYS A 258 -12.72 -1.41 -14.85
C LYS A 258 -12.43 -0.42 -16.00
N ASP A 259 -11.38 0.38 -15.88
CA ASP A 259 -11.03 1.41 -16.87
C ASP A 259 -9.76 1.01 -17.62
N SER A 260 -9.85 0.97 -18.94
CA SER A 260 -8.70 0.69 -19.81
C SER A 260 -7.76 1.89 -19.96
N THR A 261 -8.09 3.04 -19.39
CA THR A 261 -7.23 4.21 -19.36
C THR A 261 -6.41 4.29 -18.08
N ILE A 262 -5.19 4.77 -18.21
CA ILE A 262 -4.38 5.25 -17.09
C ILE A 262 -4.53 6.76 -17.09
N LEU A 263 -4.88 7.34 -15.95
CA LEU A 263 -4.97 8.79 -15.82
C LEU A 263 -3.66 9.33 -15.26
N ILE A 264 -3.24 10.45 -15.82
CA ILE A 264 -2.05 11.20 -15.44
C ILE A 264 -2.53 12.55 -14.94
N TRP A 265 -2.40 12.77 -13.64
CA TRP A 265 -2.87 13.94 -12.94
C TRP A 265 -1.71 14.90 -12.68
N HIS A 266 -1.83 16.12 -13.16
CA HIS A 266 -0.96 17.23 -12.76
C HIS A 266 -1.62 17.93 -11.58
N VAL A 267 -1.28 17.51 -10.36
CA VAL A 267 -2.00 17.90 -9.14
C VAL A 267 -1.94 19.40 -8.89
N GLU A 268 -0.81 20.06 -9.17
CA GLU A 268 -0.66 21.51 -8.99
C GLU A 268 -1.42 22.33 -10.04
N ARG A 269 -1.51 21.82 -11.28
CA ARG A 269 -2.19 22.50 -12.38
C ARG A 269 -3.68 22.17 -12.47
N ASN A 270 -4.15 21.19 -11.68
CA ASN A 270 -5.47 20.57 -11.81
C ASN A 270 -5.77 20.11 -13.26
N GLU A 271 -4.75 19.66 -13.98
CA GLU A 271 -4.87 19.14 -15.33
C GLU A 271 -4.87 17.61 -15.31
N THR A 272 -5.60 16.99 -16.24
CA THR A 272 -5.66 15.53 -16.35
C THR A 272 -5.47 15.13 -17.80
N SER A 273 -4.51 14.24 -18.03
CA SER A 273 -4.33 13.56 -19.32
C SER A 273 -4.61 12.06 -19.15
N SER A 274 -4.79 11.36 -20.26
CA SER A 274 -5.10 9.92 -20.24
C SER A 274 -4.30 9.16 -21.28
N LEU A 275 -3.75 8.03 -20.86
CA LEU A 275 -3.09 7.06 -21.70
C LEU A 275 -4.07 5.93 -21.98
N THR A 276 -4.57 5.87 -23.21
CA THR A 276 -5.55 4.88 -23.61
C THR A 276 -4.89 3.56 -23.97
N ILE A 277 -5.40 2.46 -23.42
CA ILE A 277 -4.91 1.13 -23.75
C ILE A 277 -5.90 0.43 -24.68
N PRO A 278 -5.51 0.08 -25.92
CA PRO A 278 -6.43 -0.44 -26.95
C PRO A 278 -7.14 -1.75 -26.58
N THR A 279 -6.64 -2.50 -25.59
CA THR A 279 -7.10 -3.87 -25.29
C THR A 279 -8.38 -3.96 -24.45
N GLY A 280 -9.02 -2.85 -24.06
CA GLY A 280 -10.34 -2.86 -23.39
C GLY A 280 -10.40 -3.49 -21.99
N HIS A 281 -9.31 -4.08 -21.50
CA HIS A 281 -9.19 -4.60 -20.14
C HIS A 281 -8.78 -3.49 -19.19
N GLY A 282 -9.31 -3.49 -17.97
CA GLY A 282 -8.97 -2.50 -16.96
C GLY A 282 -7.54 -2.64 -16.45
N ASN A 283 -7.06 -1.59 -15.78
CA ASN A 283 -5.70 -1.51 -15.25
C ASN A 283 -5.67 -1.85 -13.76
N CYS A 284 -4.70 -2.67 -13.34
CA CYS A 284 -4.60 -3.13 -11.97
C CYS A 284 -3.37 -2.62 -11.22
N ILE A 285 -2.26 -2.31 -11.91
CA ILE A 285 -1.03 -1.82 -11.28
C ILE A 285 -0.45 -0.69 -12.13
N VAL A 286 -0.02 0.38 -11.48
CA VAL A 286 0.84 1.43 -12.06
C VAL A 286 2.01 1.70 -11.11
N LYS A 287 3.23 1.74 -11.63
CA LYS A 287 4.45 2.08 -10.86
C LYS A 287 5.44 2.86 -11.71
N TRP A 288 5.85 4.04 -11.25
CA TRP A 288 6.94 4.77 -11.86
C TRP A 288 8.28 4.11 -11.56
N SER A 289 9.19 4.17 -12.54
CA SER A 289 10.62 3.93 -12.27
C SER A 289 11.13 5.01 -11.32
N PRO A 290 12.03 4.70 -10.37
CA PRO A 290 12.64 5.70 -9.48
C PRO A 290 13.33 6.85 -10.21
N LYS A 291 13.74 6.65 -11.47
CA LYS A 291 14.31 7.70 -12.34
C LYS A 291 13.25 8.58 -13.02
N GLY A 292 11.96 8.22 -12.94
CA GLY A 292 10.85 8.94 -13.58
C GLY A 292 10.77 8.81 -15.11
N ASN A 293 11.73 8.14 -15.75
CA ASN A 293 11.79 8.00 -17.21
C ASN A 293 10.88 6.91 -17.78
N LYS A 294 10.41 5.98 -16.94
CA LYS A 294 9.52 4.89 -17.34
C LYS A 294 8.34 4.76 -16.39
N LEU A 295 7.18 4.39 -16.95
CA LEU A 295 5.98 4.05 -16.18
C LEU A 295 5.62 2.59 -16.51
N PHE A 296 5.56 1.74 -15.50
CA PHE A 296 5.01 0.41 -15.63
C PHE A 296 3.50 0.43 -15.45
N SER A 297 2.79 -0.33 -16.26
CA SER A 297 1.34 -0.55 -16.13
C SER A 297 0.96 -1.99 -16.42
N ALA A 298 0.17 -2.61 -15.56
CA ALA A 298 -0.38 -3.93 -15.78
C ALA A 298 -1.91 -3.90 -15.89
N THR A 299 -2.43 -4.72 -16.81
CA THR A 299 -3.87 -4.91 -16.98
C THR A 299 -4.39 -6.05 -16.12
N THR A 300 -5.71 -6.13 -15.95
CA THR A 300 -6.38 -7.29 -15.34
C THR A 300 -6.27 -8.58 -16.19
N GLY A 301 -5.75 -8.48 -17.42
CA GLY A 301 -5.43 -9.62 -18.28
C GLY A 301 -3.93 -9.92 -18.33
N ARG A 302 -3.51 -10.63 -19.39
CA ARG A 302 -2.12 -11.09 -19.59
C ARG A 302 -1.14 -10.01 -20.04
N VAL A 303 -1.64 -8.81 -20.35
CA VAL A 303 -0.84 -7.76 -20.99
C VAL A 303 -0.37 -6.76 -19.95
N PHE A 304 0.88 -6.36 -20.03
CA PHE A 304 1.40 -5.19 -19.34
C PHE A 304 2.22 -4.34 -20.31
N ARG A 305 2.44 -3.08 -19.95
CA ARG A 305 3.16 -2.11 -20.77
C ARG A 305 4.15 -1.34 -19.93
N VAL A 306 5.28 -1.02 -20.56
CA VAL A 306 6.28 -0.09 -20.03
C VAL A 306 6.26 1.12 -20.94
N TRP A 307 5.90 2.28 -20.41
CA TRP A 307 5.80 3.52 -21.16
C TRP A 307 7.11 4.28 -21.02
N ASP A 308 7.65 4.76 -22.12
CA ASP A 308 8.65 5.84 -22.09
C ASP A 308 7.93 7.14 -21.73
N CYS A 309 8.34 7.80 -20.64
CA CYS A 309 7.65 9.00 -20.15
C CYS A 309 8.04 10.27 -20.92
N GLN A 310 9.09 10.24 -21.73
CA GLN A 310 9.45 11.36 -22.59
C GLN A 310 8.54 11.44 -23.83
N THR A 311 8.27 10.29 -24.44
CA THR A 311 7.48 10.19 -25.67
C THR A 311 6.06 9.66 -25.44
N TRP A 312 5.76 9.17 -24.24
CA TRP A 312 4.54 8.42 -23.89
C TRP A 312 4.26 7.23 -24.82
N THR A 313 5.32 6.62 -25.35
CA THR A 313 5.22 5.44 -26.22
C THR A 313 5.17 4.15 -25.39
N PRO A 314 4.20 3.25 -25.63
CA PRO A 314 4.09 2.00 -24.90
C PRO A 314 4.90 0.86 -25.54
N GLU A 315 5.78 0.23 -24.77
CA GLU A 315 6.31 -1.10 -25.08
C GLU A 315 5.37 -2.17 -24.50
N ARG A 316 4.88 -3.08 -25.35
CA ARG A 316 3.92 -4.11 -24.95
C ARG A 316 4.60 -5.43 -24.61
N TRP A 317 4.21 -5.99 -23.48
CA TRP A 317 4.68 -7.29 -22.97
C TRP A 317 3.51 -8.18 -22.60
N ASN A 318 3.73 -9.49 -22.61
CA ASN A 318 2.73 -10.47 -22.20
C ASN A 318 3.32 -11.44 -21.16
N VAL A 319 2.51 -11.79 -20.17
CA VAL A 319 2.77 -12.92 -19.27
C VAL A 319 2.24 -14.19 -19.91
N LEU A 320 2.90 -15.33 -19.64
CA LEU A 320 2.50 -16.65 -20.15
C LEU A 320 1.08 -17.02 -19.75
N THR A 321 0.78 -16.94 -18.45
CA THR A 321 -0.54 -17.23 -17.87
C THR A 321 -0.93 -16.19 -16.82
N GLY A 322 -2.25 -16.03 -16.59
CA GLY A 322 -2.76 -15.13 -15.57
C GLY A 322 -2.61 -13.63 -15.86
N ARG A 323 -2.32 -12.85 -14.83
CA ARG A 323 -2.00 -11.41 -14.88
C ARG A 323 -0.82 -11.10 -13.97
N VAL A 324 -0.22 -9.93 -14.11
CA VAL A 324 0.81 -9.47 -13.16
C VAL A 324 0.15 -9.23 -11.79
N GLN A 325 0.68 -9.88 -10.75
CA GLN A 325 0.18 -9.78 -9.38
C GLN A 325 0.94 -8.72 -8.58
N ALA A 326 2.26 -8.70 -8.70
CA ALA A 326 3.11 -7.72 -8.04
C ALA A 326 4.32 -7.38 -8.91
N CYS A 327 4.87 -6.19 -8.69
CA CYS A 327 6.10 -5.74 -9.34
C CYS A 327 6.86 -4.74 -8.47
N CYS A 328 8.17 -4.69 -8.65
CA CYS A 328 9.04 -3.70 -8.03
C CYS A 328 10.19 -3.30 -8.96
N TRP A 329 10.48 -2.00 -8.98
CA TRP A 329 11.63 -1.46 -9.70
C TRP A 329 12.87 -1.56 -8.82
N SER A 330 14.02 -1.80 -9.42
CA SER A 330 15.29 -1.56 -8.75
C SER A 330 15.46 -0.07 -8.47
N PRO A 331 16.13 0.32 -7.37
CA PRO A 331 16.36 1.74 -7.04
C PRO A 331 17.09 2.52 -8.13
N ASN A 332 17.92 1.85 -8.95
CA ASN A 332 18.58 2.47 -10.09
C ASN A 332 17.69 2.61 -11.34
N GLY A 333 16.44 2.13 -11.31
CA GLY A 333 15.46 2.23 -12.41
C GLY A 333 15.75 1.39 -13.65
N ASN A 334 16.77 0.53 -13.62
CA ASN A 334 17.22 -0.24 -14.78
C ASN A 334 16.60 -1.64 -14.85
N ILE A 335 16.07 -2.16 -13.75
CA ILE A 335 15.53 -3.52 -13.64
C ILE A 335 14.13 -3.43 -13.07
N LEU A 336 13.20 -4.19 -13.65
CA LEU A 336 11.86 -4.40 -13.11
C LEU A 336 11.67 -5.89 -12.83
N LEU A 337 11.35 -6.22 -11.58
CA LEU A 337 10.89 -7.56 -11.22
C LEU A 337 9.37 -7.60 -11.27
N PHE A 338 8.82 -8.70 -11.76
CA PHE A 338 7.40 -8.95 -11.71
C PHE A 338 7.10 -10.43 -11.49
N VAL A 339 5.90 -10.70 -10.99
CA VAL A 339 5.36 -12.03 -10.72
C VAL A 339 3.93 -12.11 -11.26
N SER A 340 3.52 -13.30 -11.69
CA SER A 340 2.13 -13.54 -12.10
C SER A 340 1.30 -14.07 -10.93
N ASN A 341 -0.02 -14.07 -11.05
CA ASN A 341 -0.92 -14.66 -10.05
C ASN A 341 -1.11 -16.18 -10.22
N THR A 342 -0.49 -16.80 -11.22
CA THR A 342 -0.64 -18.23 -11.53
C THR A 342 0.65 -19.00 -11.39
N GLU A 343 1.78 -18.38 -11.75
CA GLU A 343 3.09 -19.01 -11.74
C GLU A 343 3.92 -18.44 -10.59
N PRO A 344 4.49 -19.29 -9.73
CA PRO A 344 5.33 -18.86 -8.62
C PRO A 344 6.76 -18.59 -9.10
N ILE A 345 6.94 -17.77 -10.14
CA ILE A 345 8.27 -17.45 -10.70
C ILE A 345 8.48 -15.94 -10.69
N ILE A 346 9.65 -15.50 -10.22
CA ILE A 346 10.09 -14.11 -10.36
C ILE A 346 10.71 -13.94 -11.74
N TYR A 347 10.17 -13.02 -12.52
CA TYR A 347 10.72 -12.60 -13.81
C TYR A 347 11.40 -11.24 -13.68
N ALA A 348 12.44 -11.02 -14.47
CA ALA A 348 13.10 -9.73 -14.60
C ALA A 348 13.03 -9.18 -16.03
N LEU A 349 12.86 -7.87 -16.09
CA LEU A 349 13.09 -7.06 -17.29
C LEU A 349 14.28 -6.17 -17.03
N SER A 350 15.31 -6.30 -17.86
CA SER A 350 16.47 -5.43 -17.84
C SER A 350 16.36 -4.41 -18.95
N PHE A 351 16.47 -3.14 -18.59
CA PHE A 351 16.50 -2.00 -19.49
C PHE A 351 17.89 -1.41 -19.60
N MET A 352 18.94 -2.19 -19.30
CA MET A 352 20.31 -1.76 -19.58
C MET A 352 20.46 -1.56 -21.10
N GLN A 353 20.31 -0.32 -21.54
CA GLN A 353 20.94 0.12 -22.77
C GLN A 353 22.44 0.03 -22.51
N LEU A 354 23.07 -1.00 -23.07
CA LEU A 354 24.47 -0.88 -23.40
C LEU A 354 24.56 0.35 -24.31
N GLU A 355 25.22 1.42 -23.87
CA GLU A 355 25.81 2.43 -24.75
C GLU A 355 26.93 1.77 -25.58
N LEU A 356 26.61 0.69 -26.30
CA LEU A 356 27.44 0.23 -27.39
C LEU A 356 27.15 1.19 -28.54
N VAL A 357 27.98 2.21 -28.62
CA VAL A 357 28.14 3.17 -29.74
C VAL A 357 28.28 2.49 -31.12
N PHE A 358 28.31 1.14 -31.18
CA PHE A 358 28.52 0.37 -32.40
C PHE A 358 27.50 -0.76 -32.67
N ALA A 359 26.41 -0.88 -31.93
CA ALA A 359 25.35 -1.83 -32.30
C ALA A 359 24.29 -1.10 -33.12
N SER A 360 24.36 -1.26 -34.45
CA SER A 360 23.27 -0.88 -35.34
C SER A 360 21.95 -1.48 -34.83
N ALA A 361 20.92 -0.64 -34.81
CA ALA A 361 19.56 -1.02 -34.45
C ALA A 361 19.13 -2.25 -35.27
N SER A 362 19.21 -3.41 -34.64
CA SER A 362 18.44 -4.58 -35.06
C SER A 362 17.14 -4.54 -34.27
N GLU A 363 16.14 -3.95 -34.90
CA GLU A 363 14.75 -4.19 -34.56
C GLU A 363 14.52 -5.70 -34.54
N ASN A 364 13.86 -6.19 -33.48
CA ASN A 364 13.53 -7.60 -33.20
C ASN A 364 14.58 -8.42 -32.43
N SER A 365 15.16 -7.89 -31.36
CA SER A 365 15.45 -8.77 -30.23
C SER A 365 14.12 -9.10 -29.54
N SER A 366 13.71 -10.36 -29.57
CA SER A 366 12.53 -10.81 -28.82
C SER A 366 12.78 -10.48 -27.35
N SER A 367 12.15 -9.41 -26.86
CA SER A 367 12.31 -8.94 -25.50
C SER A 367 11.56 -9.92 -24.59
N LEU A 368 12.25 -11.00 -24.23
CA LEU A 368 11.73 -12.03 -23.35
C LEU A 368 12.15 -11.69 -21.93
N ALA A 369 11.18 -11.69 -21.02
CA ALA A 369 11.47 -11.57 -19.60
C ALA A 369 12.32 -12.77 -19.14
N THR A 370 13.35 -12.51 -18.35
CA THR A 370 14.24 -13.56 -17.86
C THR A 370 13.66 -14.15 -16.57
N PRO A 371 13.36 -15.46 -16.51
CA PRO A 371 12.96 -16.09 -15.25
C PRO A 371 14.18 -16.19 -14.31
N LEU A 372 14.08 -15.61 -13.12
CA LEU A 372 15.18 -15.53 -12.15
C LEU A 372 15.13 -16.62 -11.09
N TYR A 373 13.95 -16.83 -10.50
CA TYR A 373 13.82 -17.65 -9.29
C TYR A 373 12.47 -18.36 -9.25
N ASP A 374 12.48 -19.64 -8.91
CA ASP A 374 11.30 -20.48 -8.74
C ASP A 374 10.92 -20.52 -7.25
N LEU A 375 9.69 -20.09 -6.96
CA LEU A 375 9.12 -19.98 -5.63
C LEU A 375 8.06 -21.06 -5.39
N SER A 376 8.06 -22.16 -6.15
CA SER A 376 7.17 -23.29 -5.93
C SER A 376 7.24 -23.79 -4.49
N LYS A 377 6.09 -24.25 -3.96
CA LYS A 377 5.99 -24.64 -2.54
C LYS A 377 6.99 -25.74 -2.22
N GLY A 378 7.81 -25.49 -1.21
CA GLY A 378 8.74 -26.45 -0.62
C GLY A 378 8.46 -26.62 0.87
N ASP A 379 8.82 -27.78 1.40
CA ASP A 379 8.82 -28.05 2.83
C ASP A 379 10.25 -27.91 3.36
N ILE A 380 10.43 -27.09 4.41
CA ILE A 380 11.71 -26.88 5.08
C ILE A 380 11.47 -27.11 6.57
N ASP A 381 11.97 -28.23 7.10
CA ASP A 381 11.82 -28.63 8.51
C ASP A 381 10.37 -28.59 9.04
N GLY A 382 9.39 -28.96 8.20
CA GLY A 382 7.97 -28.99 8.54
C GLY A 382 7.23 -27.66 8.28
N ALA A 383 7.95 -26.63 7.84
CA ALA A 383 7.37 -25.35 7.43
C ALA A 383 7.19 -25.31 5.91
N VAL A 384 5.94 -25.21 5.46
CA VAL A 384 5.61 -25.01 4.03
C VAL A 384 5.86 -23.56 3.63
N ILE A 385 6.79 -23.35 2.71
CA ILE A 385 7.23 -22.03 2.22
C ILE A 385 7.07 -21.97 0.70
N GLY A 386 6.75 -20.78 0.17
CA GLY A 386 6.55 -20.56 -1.26
C GLY A 386 5.08 -20.54 -1.71
N GLY A 387 4.89 -20.66 -3.02
CA GLY A 387 3.61 -20.56 -3.69
C GLY A 387 3.43 -19.21 -4.39
N ILE A 388 2.17 -18.86 -4.64
CA ILE A 388 1.82 -17.63 -5.36
C ILE A 388 2.21 -16.41 -4.52
N VAL A 389 2.88 -15.47 -5.16
CA VAL A 389 3.31 -14.22 -4.53
C VAL A 389 2.14 -13.24 -4.47
N GLN A 390 1.89 -12.68 -3.30
CA GLN A 390 0.89 -11.66 -3.07
C GLN A 390 1.43 -10.26 -3.30
N ASN A 391 2.64 -9.97 -2.78
CA ASN A 391 3.31 -8.69 -2.95
C ASN A 391 4.84 -8.86 -3.00
N MET A 392 5.53 -7.91 -3.61
CA MET A 392 6.99 -7.91 -3.72
C MET A 392 7.51 -6.48 -3.72
N GLU A 393 8.61 -6.26 -3.00
CA GLU A 393 9.21 -4.95 -2.83
C GLU A 393 10.72 -5.01 -2.86
N TRP A 394 11.34 -4.02 -3.48
CA TRP A 394 12.78 -3.89 -3.57
C TRP A 394 13.25 -2.85 -2.56
N ASP A 395 14.24 -3.22 -1.77
CA ASP A 395 14.94 -2.36 -0.83
C ASP A 395 15.57 -1.12 -1.51
N PRO A 396 15.37 0.10 -0.99
CA PRO A 396 16.02 1.33 -1.46
C PRO A 396 17.55 1.26 -1.58
N THR A 397 18.23 0.45 -0.77
CA THR A 397 19.69 0.24 -0.83
C THR A 397 20.14 -0.68 -1.95
N ASN A 398 19.20 -1.23 -2.72
CA ASN A 398 19.41 -2.15 -3.84
C ASN A 398 20.03 -3.52 -3.45
N ASN A 399 20.01 -3.87 -2.16
CA ASN A 399 20.60 -5.10 -1.66
C ASN A 399 19.61 -6.24 -1.47
N ASN A 400 18.33 -5.93 -1.22
CA ASN A 400 17.35 -6.94 -0.82
C ASN A 400 16.03 -6.81 -1.59
N VAL A 401 15.33 -7.93 -1.75
CA VAL A 401 13.95 -8.00 -2.25
C VAL A 401 13.13 -8.81 -1.27
N ALA A 402 12.05 -8.23 -0.77
CA ALA A 402 11.09 -8.89 0.11
C ALA A 402 9.92 -9.44 -0.72
N VAL A 403 9.52 -10.67 -0.42
CA VAL A 403 8.45 -11.41 -1.10
C VAL A 403 7.44 -11.88 -0.07
N LEU A 404 6.19 -11.47 -0.26
CA LEU A 404 5.03 -11.87 0.54
C LEU A 404 4.22 -12.90 -0.24
N PHE A 405 3.87 -14.03 0.36
CA PHE A 405 3.09 -15.09 -0.28
C PHE A 405 1.60 -15.05 0.09
N GLN A 406 0.75 -15.67 -0.73
CA GLN A 406 -0.69 -15.77 -0.49
C GLN A 406 -1.07 -16.78 0.59
N ASP A 407 -0.34 -17.90 0.66
CA ASP A 407 -0.74 -19.05 1.48
C ASP A 407 0.14 -19.25 2.72
N THR A 408 1.41 -18.86 2.66
CA THR A 408 2.37 -19.13 3.73
C THR A 408 2.48 -17.98 4.71
N ASN A 409 2.97 -18.25 5.92
CA ASN A 409 2.98 -17.29 7.03
C ASN A 409 4.31 -16.53 7.16
N TYR A 410 5.18 -16.64 6.15
CA TYR A 410 6.52 -16.09 6.15
C TYR A 410 6.67 -15.02 5.08
N VAL A 411 7.51 -14.02 5.37
CA VAL A 411 8.03 -13.10 4.35
C VAL A 411 9.44 -13.58 3.98
N ALA A 412 9.67 -13.86 2.70
CA ALA A 412 10.99 -14.28 2.23
C ALA A 412 11.81 -13.06 1.79
N ILE A 413 13.04 -12.96 2.29
CA ILE A 413 13.99 -11.92 1.91
C ILE A 413 15.08 -12.57 1.06
N PHE A 414 15.29 -11.99 -0.11
CA PHE A 414 16.34 -12.37 -1.05
C PHE A 414 17.37 -11.27 -1.14
N LYS A 415 18.65 -11.63 -1.05
CA LYS A 415 19.74 -10.73 -1.39
C LYS A 415 19.90 -10.65 -2.91
N VAL A 416 20.04 -9.44 -3.42
CA VAL A 416 20.21 -9.16 -4.84
C VAL A 416 21.68 -8.93 -5.14
N THR A 417 22.18 -9.63 -6.15
CA THR A 417 23.49 -9.35 -6.74
C THR A 417 23.27 -8.99 -8.20
N VAL A 418 23.67 -7.79 -8.62
CA VAL A 418 23.49 -7.33 -10.02
C VAL A 418 24.73 -7.61 -10.88
N ASN A 419 25.92 -7.62 -10.29
CA ASN A 419 27.20 -7.75 -11.00
C ASN A 419 27.87 -9.11 -10.67
N PRO A 420 28.21 -9.97 -11.65
CA PRO A 420 28.17 -9.76 -13.11
C PRO A 420 26.81 -10.08 -13.78
N THR A 421 25.90 -10.77 -13.11
CA THR A 421 24.53 -11.04 -13.61
C THR A 421 23.54 -10.88 -12.48
N LEU A 422 22.30 -10.49 -12.80
CA LEU A 422 21.21 -10.38 -11.83
C LEU A 422 20.90 -11.76 -11.25
N LYS A 423 21.15 -11.92 -9.95
CA LYS A 423 20.89 -13.15 -9.20
C LYS A 423 20.20 -12.82 -7.88
N LEU A 424 19.17 -13.60 -7.56
CA LEU A 424 18.54 -13.62 -6.25
C LEU A 424 19.09 -14.79 -5.44
N THR A 425 19.60 -14.50 -4.25
CA THR A 425 20.07 -15.49 -3.28
C THR A 425 19.19 -15.44 -2.04
N PRO A 426 18.61 -16.56 -1.59
CA PRO A 426 17.90 -16.65 -0.31
C PRO A 426 18.73 -16.06 0.82
N CYS A 427 18.11 -15.20 1.63
CA CYS A 427 18.75 -14.60 2.80
C CYS A 427 18.07 -15.09 4.08
N CYS A 428 16.79 -14.73 4.30
CA CYS A 428 16.08 -15.13 5.50
C CYS A 428 14.56 -15.23 5.30
N LEU A 429 13.91 -15.92 6.24
CA LEU A 429 12.46 -15.99 6.36
C LEU A 429 12.05 -15.25 7.64
N VAL A 430 11.21 -14.22 7.49
CA VAL A 430 10.69 -13.47 8.63
C VAL A 430 9.40 -14.13 9.11
N ALA A 431 9.44 -14.65 10.33
CA ALA A 431 8.30 -15.23 11.03
C ALA A 431 7.71 -14.24 12.04
N GLY A 432 6.38 -14.18 12.09
CA GLY A 432 5.63 -13.40 13.08
C GLY A 432 5.35 -14.18 14.36
N ILE A 433 4.44 -13.67 15.19
CA ILE A 433 3.94 -14.40 16.35
C ILE A 433 3.15 -15.63 15.86
N ALA A 434 3.02 -16.66 16.69
CA ALA A 434 2.18 -17.81 16.39
C ALA A 434 0.78 -17.38 15.90
N ASP A 435 0.30 -18.04 14.84
CA ASP A 435 -0.97 -17.77 14.13
C ASP A 435 -1.09 -16.41 13.41
N GLU A 436 -0.10 -15.52 13.53
CA GLU A 436 -0.08 -14.29 12.74
C GLU A 436 0.30 -14.59 11.28
N ARG A 437 -0.35 -13.85 10.38
CA ARG A 437 -0.06 -13.89 8.95
C ARG A 437 0.39 -12.52 8.48
N PRO A 438 1.45 -12.44 7.65
CA PRO A 438 1.84 -11.17 7.07
C PRO A 438 0.78 -10.77 6.02
N VAL A 439 0.36 -9.51 6.10
CA VAL A 439 -0.76 -8.95 5.33
C VAL A 439 -0.26 -7.98 4.25
N CYS A 440 0.69 -7.13 4.59
CA CYS A 440 1.32 -6.19 3.67
C CYS A 440 2.76 -5.89 4.11
N ILE A 441 3.57 -5.40 3.18
CA ILE A 441 4.99 -5.09 3.38
C ILE A 441 5.30 -3.73 2.74
N ALA A 442 6.21 -2.97 3.37
CA ALA A 442 6.70 -1.67 2.91
C ALA A 442 8.15 -1.46 3.40
N PHE A 443 9.11 -1.19 2.52
CA PHE A 443 10.45 -0.73 2.88
C PHE A 443 10.42 0.78 3.18
N GLN A 444 11.21 1.18 4.17
CA GLN A 444 11.41 2.59 4.47
C GLN A 444 12.47 3.20 3.54
N GLY A 445 12.15 4.31 2.88
CA GLY A 445 13.01 4.99 1.89
C GLY A 445 14.36 5.47 2.43
N ASN A 446 14.37 6.17 3.57
CA ASN A 446 15.56 6.83 4.14
C ASN A 446 16.04 6.21 5.46
N PHE A 447 16.01 4.88 5.57
CA PHE A 447 16.54 4.20 6.74
C PHE A 447 18.07 4.10 6.68
N GLN A 448 18.76 4.40 7.78
CA GLN A 448 20.23 4.30 7.88
C GLN A 448 20.64 3.84 9.30
N PRO A 449 21.69 3.02 9.43
CA PRO A 449 22.42 2.33 8.35
C PRO A 449 21.60 1.15 7.80
N GLY A 450 21.65 0.88 6.49
CA GLY A 450 21.03 -0.31 5.88
C GLY A 450 19.59 -0.10 5.43
N ALA A 451 18.72 -1.09 5.66
CA ALA A 451 17.32 -1.06 5.22
C ALA A 451 16.38 -1.51 6.33
N CYS A 452 15.14 -1.03 6.31
CA CYS A 452 14.12 -1.45 7.27
C CYS A 452 12.84 -1.85 6.53
N LEU A 453 12.47 -3.13 6.67
CA LEU A 453 11.22 -3.66 6.15
C LEU A 453 10.14 -3.53 7.22
N SER A 454 9.01 -2.92 6.90
CA SER A 454 7.84 -2.90 7.78
C SER A 454 6.81 -3.91 7.30
N ILE A 455 6.33 -4.74 8.23
CA ILE A 455 5.39 -5.82 7.95
C ILE A 455 4.13 -5.56 8.77
N GLY A 456 2.99 -5.40 8.09
CA GLY A 456 1.69 -5.40 8.73
C GLY A 456 1.19 -6.83 8.91
N TRP A 457 0.83 -7.22 10.13
CA TRP A 457 0.32 -8.55 10.47
C TRP A 457 -1.21 -8.58 10.57
N SER A 458 -1.78 -9.77 10.45
CA SER A 458 -3.23 -10.00 10.56
C SER A 458 -3.82 -9.60 11.92
N SER A 459 -3.00 -9.54 12.97
CA SER A 459 -3.37 -9.06 14.30
C SER A 459 -3.53 -7.53 14.40
N GLY A 460 -3.16 -6.78 13.35
CA GLY A 460 -3.10 -5.31 13.37
C GLY A 460 -1.79 -4.75 13.92
N ARG A 461 -0.83 -5.61 14.30
CA ARG A 461 0.54 -5.23 14.65
C ARG A 461 1.33 -4.83 13.40
N VAL A 462 2.14 -3.78 13.49
CA VAL A 462 3.18 -3.49 12.50
C VAL A 462 4.54 -3.78 13.12
N GLN A 463 5.32 -4.61 12.46
CA GLN A 463 6.69 -4.94 12.86
C GLN A 463 7.69 -4.24 11.96
N HIS A 464 8.71 -3.63 12.55
CA HIS A 464 9.87 -3.10 11.83
C HIS A 464 11.00 -4.12 11.92
N PHE A 465 11.45 -4.62 10.77
CA PHE A 465 12.51 -5.59 10.61
C PHE A 465 13.73 -4.89 9.99
N PRO A 466 14.71 -4.46 10.80
CA PRO A 466 15.92 -3.82 10.31
C PRO A 466 16.92 -4.87 9.76
N ILE A 467 17.52 -4.54 8.62
CA ILE A 467 18.58 -5.28 7.94
C ILE A 467 19.81 -4.36 7.93
N VAL A 468 20.71 -4.58 8.88
CA VAL A 468 21.83 -3.68 9.15
C VAL A 468 23.15 -4.43 9.22
N GLN A 469 24.24 -3.71 8.97
CA GLN A 469 25.57 -4.16 9.37
C GLN A 469 25.85 -3.54 10.74
N ALA A 470 26.40 -4.30 11.68
CA ALA A 470 26.78 -3.74 12.96
C ALA A 470 27.75 -2.60 12.73
N GLU A 471 27.58 -1.51 13.48
CA GLU A 471 28.58 -0.46 13.52
C GLU A 471 29.88 -1.08 14.04
N THR A 472 30.83 -1.35 13.14
CA THR A 472 32.20 -1.54 13.57
C THR A 472 32.56 -0.25 14.30
N ASN A 473 32.84 -0.34 15.60
CA ASN A 473 33.38 0.73 16.43
C ASN A 473 34.75 1.20 15.88
N ALA A 474 34.76 1.82 14.71
CA ALA A 474 35.91 2.43 14.06
C ALA A 474 36.13 3.88 14.55
N SER A 475 35.41 4.29 15.59
CA SER A 475 35.59 5.57 16.28
C SER A 475 36.37 5.46 17.60
N SER A 476 36.83 4.26 17.99
CA SER A 476 37.68 4.08 19.20
C SER A 476 39.17 3.89 18.92
N SER A 477 39.61 3.84 17.65
CA SER A 477 41.02 3.69 17.27
C SER A 477 41.72 5.02 16.88
N PHE A 478 40.98 6.13 16.73
CA PHE A 478 41.57 7.43 16.37
C PHE A 478 41.97 8.33 17.54
N ASN A 479 41.67 7.97 18.80
CA ASN A 479 41.96 8.81 19.98
C ASN A 479 43.04 8.26 20.93
N ARG A 480 43.85 7.27 20.54
CA ARG A 480 44.94 6.73 21.39
C ARG A 480 46.37 7.09 21.00
N ASN A 481 46.59 7.85 19.93
CA ASN A 481 47.95 8.19 19.45
C ASN A 481 48.36 9.68 19.59
N VAL A 482 47.67 10.49 20.41
CA VAL A 482 48.03 11.92 20.60
C VAL A 482 48.70 12.23 21.96
N TYR A 483 48.87 11.26 22.86
CA TYR A 483 49.52 11.48 24.16
C TYR A 483 50.71 10.56 24.42
N ASN A 484 51.68 10.52 23.51
CA ASN A 484 53.04 10.04 23.81
C ASN A 484 54.03 10.67 22.83
N ASN A 485 54.39 11.94 23.08
CA ASN A 485 55.69 12.53 22.72
C ASN A 485 55.77 13.95 23.30
N SER A 486 56.02 14.02 24.60
CA SER A 486 56.58 15.21 25.25
C SER A 486 57.23 14.79 26.57
N SER A 487 58.49 14.38 26.49
CA SER A 487 59.44 14.35 27.61
C SER A 487 60.85 14.32 27.05
#